data_AF-A0A537UU79-F1
#
_entry.id   AF-A0A537UU79-F1
#
_cell.length_a   1.000
_cell.length_b   1.000
_cell.length_c   1.000
_cell.angle_alpha   90.00
_cell.angle_beta   90.00
_cell.angle_gamma   90.00
#
_symmetry.space_group_name_H-M   'P 1'
#
loop_
_entity.id
_entity.type
_entity.pdbx_description
1 polymer ?
#
loop_
_entity_poly.entity_id
_entity_poly.type
_entity_poly.pdbx_seq_one_letter_code
_entity_poly.pdbx_strand_id
1 'polypeptide(L)'
;SGSGRRDMSELLAGRKLHVCLPDRGHQTILYLSPPDDTPRPAYQNTPLVAEYFRHCEEERRRRLGDKARLLGAPGEIFPNTALLSRQPRTMAAWHPKSSHETEVWRWFFVDKDAPSEVKNFLRDYYIRYSGPGGMTEQDDMENWNYAHAASRGTIARRHPYTYAQGIGTAVENFEWQGMRVPGRVVDITDVRSSEEPARNLYRRWAEFMQADSWDELMTWRKNARAAAE
;
A
#
# COMPACT_ATOMS: atom_id res chain seq x y z
N SER A 1 3.02 11.51 -24.18
CA SER A 1 2.17 11.46 -22.98
C SER A 1 1.10 10.41 -23.20
N GLY A 2 0.81 9.56 -22.21
CA GLY A 2 -0.17 8.46 -22.33
C GLY A 2 -1.61 8.95 -22.24
N SER A 3 -2.53 8.31 -22.96
CA SER A 3 -3.95 8.66 -23.11
C SER A 3 -4.83 8.36 -21.88
N GLY A 4 -4.27 8.41 -20.66
CA GLY A 4 -5.02 8.12 -19.43
C GLY A 4 -4.15 7.86 -18.20
N ARG A 5 -4.80 7.64 -17.04
CA ARG A 5 -4.15 7.26 -15.78
C ARG A 5 -3.46 5.89 -15.95
N ARG A 6 -2.21 5.76 -15.48
CA ARG A 6 -1.38 4.54 -15.67
C ARG A 6 -1.97 3.27 -15.06
N ASP A 7 -2.83 3.42 -14.05
CA ASP A 7 -3.49 2.36 -13.30
C ASP A 7 -4.91 2.05 -13.79
N MET A 8 -5.45 2.80 -14.76
CA MET A 8 -6.80 2.56 -15.30
C MET A 8 -6.98 1.12 -15.74
N SER A 9 -5.89 0.50 -16.14
CA SER A 9 -5.88 -0.77 -16.81
C SER A 9 -6.00 -1.93 -15.82
N GLU A 10 -5.30 -1.84 -14.69
CA GLU A 10 -5.46 -2.71 -13.52
C GLU A 10 -6.83 -2.49 -12.85
N LEU A 11 -7.31 -1.24 -12.84
CA LEU A 11 -8.65 -0.86 -12.36
C LEU A 11 -9.80 -1.40 -13.22
N LEU A 12 -9.55 -1.74 -14.49
CA LEU A 12 -10.58 -2.14 -15.46
C LEU A 12 -10.68 -3.65 -15.69
N ALA A 13 -9.68 -4.45 -15.30
CA ALA A 13 -9.67 -5.89 -15.61
C ALA A 13 -9.62 -6.81 -14.37
N GLY A 14 -9.11 -6.33 -13.23
CA GLY A 14 -8.89 -7.15 -12.04
C GLY A 14 -9.79 -6.79 -10.86
N ARG A 15 -9.52 -7.42 -9.72
CA ARG A 15 -10.08 -7.04 -8.42
C ARG A 15 -9.16 -6.04 -7.74
N LYS A 16 -9.70 -4.94 -7.23
CA LYS A 16 -8.99 -4.02 -6.33
C LYS A 16 -9.42 -4.31 -4.91
N LEU A 17 -8.46 -4.66 -4.05
CA LEU A 17 -8.73 -5.15 -2.71
C LEU A 17 -8.03 -4.27 -1.67
N HIS A 18 -8.73 -3.96 -0.58
CA HIS A 18 -8.09 -3.59 0.68
C HIS A 18 -7.85 -4.85 1.49
N VAL A 19 -6.60 -5.16 1.79
CA VAL A 19 -6.19 -6.36 2.52
C VAL A 19 -5.60 -5.94 3.86
N CYS A 20 -6.12 -6.49 4.95
CA CYS A 20 -5.67 -6.24 6.31
C CYS A 20 -5.24 -7.55 6.99
N LEU A 21 -4.19 -7.48 7.80
CA LEU A 21 -3.73 -8.55 8.69
C LEU A 21 -3.94 -8.09 10.14
N PRO A 22 -5.14 -8.30 10.73
CA PRO A 22 -5.51 -7.62 11.97
C PRO A 22 -4.65 -7.96 13.18
N ASP A 23 -4.24 -9.22 13.29
CA ASP A 23 -3.34 -9.72 14.33
C ASP A 23 -1.93 -9.08 14.29
N ARG A 24 -1.59 -8.39 13.19
CA ARG A 24 -0.31 -7.70 13.00
C ARG A 24 -0.45 -6.20 12.74
N GLY A 25 -1.64 -5.71 12.44
CA GLY A 25 -1.93 -4.32 12.09
C GLY A 25 -1.51 -3.89 10.68
N HIS A 26 -0.94 -4.78 9.88
CA HIS A 26 -0.48 -4.46 8.54
C HIS A 26 -1.64 -4.41 7.55
N GLN A 27 -1.49 -3.60 6.50
CA GLN A 27 -2.49 -3.48 5.44
C GLN A 27 -1.90 -3.00 4.12
N THR A 28 -2.57 -3.32 3.02
CA THR A 28 -2.19 -2.83 1.70
C THR A 28 -3.39 -2.83 0.76
N ILE A 29 -3.34 -1.95 -0.24
CA ILE A 29 -4.10 -2.15 -1.47
C ILE A 29 -3.41 -3.26 -2.26
N LEU A 30 -4.21 -4.14 -2.85
CA LEU A 30 -3.77 -5.23 -3.71
C LEU A 30 -4.64 -5.25 -4.96
N TYR A 31 -4.02 -5.28 -6.14
CA TYR A 31 -4.71 -5.62 -7.38
C TYR A 31 -4.51 -7.10 -7.67
N LEU A 32 -5.58 -7.78 -8.06
CA LEU A 32 -5.56 -9.17 -8.46
C LEU A 32 -6.07 -9.28 -9.91
N SER A 33 -5.15 -9.53 -10.83
CA SER A 33 -5.45 -9.73 -12.25
C SER A 33 -6.06 -11.11 -12.53
N PRO A 34 -6.91 -11.26 -13.57
CA PRO A 34 -7.36 -12.58 -14.03
C PRO A 34 -6.19 -13.40 -14.62
N PRO A 35 -6.30 -14.74 -14.71
CA PRO A 35 -5.24 -15.61 -15.23
C PRO A 35 -4.77 -15.28 -16.64
N ASP A 36 -5.68 -14.81 -17.49
CA ASP A 36 -5.46 -14.46 -18.90
C ASP A 36 -5.07 -12.98 -19.11
N ASP A 37 -4.81 -12.24 -18.03
CA ASP A 37 -4.41 -10.83 -18.11
C ASP A 37 -3.09 -10.67 -18.87
N THR A 38 -3.12 -9.80 -19.88
CA THR A 38 -1.96 -9.45 -20.70
C THR A 38 -1.30 -8.19 -20.15
N PRO A 39 0.02 -8.21 -19.88
CA PRO A 39 0.71 -7.02 -19.42
C PRO A 39 0.61 -5.89 -20.44
N ARG A 40 0.37 -4.69 -19.95
CA ARG A 40 0.30 -3.52 -20.81
C ARG A 40 1.66 -2.83 -20.89
N PRO A 41 2.04 -2.30 -22.06
CA PRO A 41 3.31 -1.61 -22.20
C PRO A 41 3.39 -0.38 -21.29
N ALA A 42 4.51 -0.23 -20.58
CA ALA A 42 4.81 0.96 -19.78
C ALA A 42 5.89 1.81 -20.48
N TYR A 43 5.89 3.12 -20.21
CA TYR A 43 6.97 4.05 -20.61
C TYR A 43 7.30 4.06 -22.12
N GLN A 44 6.30 3.87 -22.99
CA GLN A 44 6.49 3.76 -24.45
C GLN A 44 7.21 4.94 -25.12
N ASN A 45 7.27 6.11 -24.48
CA ASN A 45 8.01 7.27 -24.99
C ASN A 45 9.54 7.16 -24.76
N THR A 46 10.01 6.13 -24.05
CA THR A 46 11.42 5.89 -23.73
C THR A 46 11.73 4.42 -24.01
N PRO A 47 12.15 4.05 -25.25
CA PRO A 47 12.22 2.66 -25.70
C PRO A 47 13.02 1.73 -24.77
N LEU A 48 14.19 2.17 -24.30
CA LEU A 48 15.03 1.38 -23.40
C LEU A 48 14.34 1.12 -22.05
N VAL A 49 13.66 2.12 -21.49
CA VAL A 49 12.90 1.98 -20.24
C VAL A 49 11.68 1.07 -20.45
N ALA A 50 10.98 1.21 -21.58
CA ALA A 50 9.85 0.34 -21.92
C ALA A 50 10.27 -1.13 -22.04
N GLU A 51 11.39 -1.39 -22.74
CA GLU A 51 11.97 -2.73 -22.86
C GLU A 51 12.39 -3.31 -21.51
N TYR A 52 13.02 -2.51 -20.66
CA TYR A 52 13.37 -2.92 -19.30
C TYR A 52 12.14 -3.38 -18.50
N PHE A 53 11.07 -2.58 -18.48
CA PHE A 53 9.86 -2.95 -17.73
C PHE A 53 9.11 -4.14 -18.33
N ARG A 54 9.17 -4.33 -19.65
CA ARG A 54 8.66 -5.54 -20.31
C ARG A 54 9.44 -6.78 -19.86
N HIS A 55 10.77 -6.71 -19.82
CA HIS A 55 11.60 -7.80 -19.32
C HIS A 55 11.31 -8.12 -17.84
N CYS A 56 11.19 -7.11 -16.98
CA CYS A 56 10.86 -7.31 -15.56
C CYS A 56 9.48 -7.97 -15.35
N GLU A 57 8.51 -7.66 -16.21
CA GLU A 57 7.20 -8.31 -16.21
C GLU A 57 7.30 -9.79 -16.58
N GLU A 58 8.02 -10.11 -17.66
CA GLU A 58 8.27 -11.48 -18.11
C GLU A 58 8.94 -12.30 -17.00
N GLU A 59 9.98 -11.74 -16.37
CA GLU A 59 10.67 -12.38 -15.25
C GLU A 59 9.77 -12.54 -14.01
N ARG A 60 8.90 -11.56 -13.70
CA ARG A 60 7.92 -11.71 -12.60
C ARG A 60 7.00 -12.90 -12.87
N ARG A 61 6.45 -13.01 -14.07
CA ARG A 61 5.54 -14.11 -14.46
C ARG A 61 6.26 -15.45 -14.44
N ARG A 62 7.48 -15.51 -14.98
CA ARG A 62 8.30 -16.74 -14.97
C ARG A 62 8.61 -17.21 -13.55
N ARG A 63 8.97 -16.29 -12.65
CA ARG A 63 9.40 -16.63 -11.28
C ARG A 63 8.24 -16.90 -10.32
N LEU A 64 7.17 -16.13 -10.41
CA LEU A 64 6.04 -16.20 -9.47
C LEU A 64 4.88 -17.06 -9.97
N GLY A 65 4.86 -17.43 -11.26
CA GLY A 65 3.76 -18.18 -11.87
C GLY A 65 2.43 -17.47 -11.65
N ASP A 66 1.43 -18.20 -11.18
CA ASP A 66 0.10 -17.67 -10.90
C ASP A 66 0.12 -16.51 -9.88
N LYS A 67 1.07 -16.49 -8.93
CA LYS A 67 1.22 -15.39 -7.96
C LYS A 67 1.63 -14.06 -8.61
N ALA A 68 2.11 -14.05 -9.86
CA ALA A 68 2.42 -12.82 -10.58
C ALA A 68 1.19 -11.93 -10.86
N ARG A 69 -0.02 -12.50 -10.70
CA ARG A 69 -1.32 -11.80 -10.75
C ARG A 69 -1.57 -10.88 -9.56
N LEU A 70 -0.83 -11.09 -8.46
CA LEU A 70 -0.89 -10.25 -7.26
C LEU A 70 0.03 -9.04 -7.43
N LEU A 71 -0.57 -7.87 -7.52
CA LEU A 71 0.13 -6.61 -7.73
C LEU A 71 -0.11 -5.70 -6.53
N GLY A 72 0.92 -5.55 -5.70
CA GLY A 72 0.87 -4.64 -4.56
C GLY A 72 0.72 -3.17 -4.98
N ALA A 73 0.12 -2.38 -4.10
CA ALA A 73 -0.12 -0.95 -4.25
C ALA A 73 0.12 -0.26 -2.88
N PRO A 74 -0.31 1.01 -2.63
CA PRO A 74 -0.02 1.65 -1.36
C PRO A 74 -0.50 0.84 -0.15
N GLY A 75 0.29 0.83 0.91
CA GLY A 75 -0.02 0.14 2.16
C GLY A 75 0.79 0.66 3.34
N GLU A 76 0.53 0.10 4.51
CA GLU A 76 1.19 0.43 5.77
C GLU A 76 1.65 -0.85 6.45
N ILE A 77 2.95 -0.93 6.73
CA ILE A 77 3.53 -1.87 7.67
C ILE A 77 3.45 -1.19 9.03
N PHE A 78 2.47 -1.61 9.83
CA PHE A 78 2.33 -1.20 11.22
C PHE A 78 3.69 -1.20 11.96
N PRO A 79 4.02 -0.16 12.75
CA PRO A 79 3.14 0.95 13.12
C PRO A 79 3.21 2.19 12.21
N ASN A 80 4.30 2.36 11.45
CA ASN A 80 4.67 3.66 10.90
C ASN A 80 5.55 3.56 9.65
N THR A 81 5.40 2.52 8.85
CA THR A 81 6.13 2.40 7.58
C THR A 81 5.16 2.28 6.40
N ALA A 82 5.05 3.35 5.62
CA ALA A 82 4.29 3.33 4.37
C ALA A 82 5.09 2.59 3.28
N LEU A 83 4.38 1.80 2.47
CA LEU A 83 4.95 1.09 1.33
C LEU A 83 4.22 1.45 0.03
N LEU A 84 4.98 1.51 -1.06
CA LEU A 84 4.44 1.53 -2.41
C LEU A 84 5.31 0.64 -3.29
N SER A 85 4.77 -0.50 -3.72
CA SER A 85 5.56 -1.56 -4.35
C SER A 85 5.86 -1.37 -5.84
N ARG A 86 5.20 -0.41 -6.51
CA ARG A 86 5.30 -0.24 -7.97
C ARG A 86 5.95 1.07 -8.39
N GLN A 87 5.17 2.13 -8.58
CA GLN A 87 5.65 3.37 -9.18
C GLN A 87 4.96 4.58 -8.54
N PRO A 88 5.67 5.36 -7.71
CA PRO A 88 7.06 5.17 -7.28
C PRO A 88 7.25 3.89 -6.44
N ARG A 89 8.41 3.22 -6.59
CA ARG A 89 8.77 2.11 -5.69
C ARG A 89 9.46 2.69 -4.46
N THR A 90 8.76 2.74 -3.34
CA THR A 90 9.23 3.47 -2.16
C THR A 90 8.78 2.84 -0.85
N MET A 91 9.56 3.10 0.20
CA MET A 91 9.17 2.93 1.59
C MET A 91 9.43 4.26 2.30
N ALA A 92 8.53 4.65 3.19
CA ALA A 92 8.70 5.81 4.03
C ALA A 92 8.46 5.44 5.50
N ALA A 93 9.39 5.79 6.38
CA ALA A 93 9.24 5.66 7.82
C ALA A 93 8.83 7.00 8.43
N TRP A 94 7.73 6.99 9.20
CA TRP A 94 7.21 8.16 9.89
C TRP A 94 7.81 8.21 11.30
N HIS A 95 8.87 8.99 11.51
CA HIS A 95 9.54 9.13 12.79
C HIS A 95 8.80 10.14 13.68
N PRO A 96 8.14 9.71 14.76
CA PRO A 96 7.46 10.64 15.66
C PRO A 96 8.49 11.48 16.42
N LYS A 97 8.37 12.81 16.36
CA LYS A 97 9.14 13.74 17.20
C LYS A 97 8.35 14.20 18.40
N SER A 98 7.05 14.42 18.21
CA SER A 98 6.08 14.69 19.25
C SER A 98 4.67 14.34 18.76
N SER A 99 3.64 14.62 19.55
CA SER A 99 2.24 14.58 19.09
C SER A 99 1.92 15.60 17.99
N HIS A 100 2.83 16.54 17.68
CA HIS A 100 2.64 17.65 16.76
C HIS A 100 3.62 17.67 15.58
N GLU A 101 4.59 16.76 15.56
CA GLU A 101 5.67 16.79 14.58
C GLU A 101 6.15 15.38 14.25
N THR A 102 6.32 15.14 12.96
CA THR A 102 6.80 13.88 12.39
C THR A 102 7.88 14.19 11.37
N GLU A 103 9.01 13.51 11.45
CA GLU A 103 10.03 13.50 10.41
C GLU A 103 9.81 12.29 9.51
N VAL A 104 9.83 12.48 8.18
CA VAL A 104 9.59 11.39 7.22
C VAL A 104 10.86 11.03 6.51
N TRP A 105 11.32 9.79 6.68
CA TRP A 105 12.46 9.25 5.93
C TRP A 105 11.94 8.40 4.80
N ARG A 106 12.13 8.86 3.56
CA ARG A 106 11.65 8.18 2.36
C ARG A 106 12.82 7.69 1.52
N TRP A 107 12.79 6.41 1.18
CA TRP A 107 13.72 5.79 0.25
C TRP A 107 13.00 5.38 -1.03
N PHE A 108 13.71 5.48 -2.14
CA PHE A 108 13.26 5.00 -3.43
C PHE A 108 14.14 3.85 -3.89
N PHE A 109 13.52 2.84 -4.48
CA PHE A 109 14.20 1.61 -4.85
C PHE A 109 14.23 1.44 -6.37
N VAL A 110 15.40 1.07 -6.87
CA VAL A 110 15.63 0.64 -8.26
C VAL A 110 16.37 -0.69 -8.22
N ASP A 111 16.19 -1.53 -9.23
CA ASP A 111 16.86 -2.82 -9.27
C ASP A 111 18.38 -2.62 -9.48
N LYS A 112 19.18 -3.45 -8.81
CA LYS A 112 20.65 -3.28 -8.75
C LYS A 112 21.30 -3.39 -10.13
N ASP A 113 20.78 -4.28 -10.97
CA ASP A 113 21.23 -4.60 -12.32
C ASP A 113 20.53 -3.76 -13.40
N ALA A 114 19.61 -2.85 -13.04
CA ALA A 114 18.98 -1.98 -14.01
C ALA A 114 20.01 -1.11 -14.77
N PRO A 115 19.83 -0.89 -16.09
CA PRO A 115 20.66 0.03 -16.86
C PRO A 115 20.72 1.43 -16.22
N SER A 116 21.86 2.10 -16.35
CA SER A 116 22.05 3.44 -15.77
C SER A 116 21.01 4.46 -16.25
N GLU A 117 20.58 4.37 -17.51
CA GLU A 117 19.51 5.22 -18.06
C GLU A 117 18.16 4.98 -17.35
N VAL A 118 17.80 3.72 -17.09
CA VAL A 118 16.59 3.36 -16.31
C VAL A 118 16.68 3.89 -14.89
N LYS A 119 17.84 3.74 -14.23
CA LYS A 119 18.04 4.26 -12.87
C LYS A 119 17.88 5.78 -12.82
N ASN A 120 18.48 6.50 -13.77
CA ASN A 120 18.37 7.95 -13.86
C ASN A 120 16.92 8.39 -14.15
N PHE A 121 16.25 7.72 -15.09
CA PHE A 121 14.85 7.96 -15.41
C PHE A 121 13.95 7.81 -14.17
N LEU A 122 14.10 6.70 -13.44
CA LEU A 122 13.30 6.42 -12.25
C LEU A 122 13.62 7.40 -11.12
N ARG A 123 14.90 7.71 -10.86
CA ARG A 123 15.29 8.71 -9.85
C ARG A 123 14.62 10.06 -10.12
N ASP A 124 14.71 10.54 -11.35
CA ASP A 124 14.14 11.81 -11.76
C ASP A 124 12.61 11.81 -11.64
N TYR A 125 11.97 10.72 -12.07
CA TYR A 125 10.53 10.54 -11.94
C TYR A 125 10.09 10.53 -10.46
N TYR A 126 10.79 9.78 -9.60
CA TYR A 126 10.46 9.63 -8.18
C TYR A 126 10.55 10.93 -7.41
N ILE A 127 11.64 11.68 -7.57
CA ILE A 127 11.84 12.94 -6.86
C ILE A 127 10.78 13.98 -7.29
N ARG A 128 10.46 14.06 -8.59
CA ARG A 128 9.44 15.00 -9.10
C ARG A 128 8.02 14.61 -8.69
N TYR A 129 7.75 13.32 -8.50
CA TYR A 129 6.41 12.84 -8.15
C TYR A 129 6.17 12.91 -6.65
N SER A 130 6.98 12.23 -5.84
CA SER A 130 6.76 12.06 -4.39
C SER A 130 8.03 12.29 -3.55
N GLY A 131 9.00 13.05 -4.05
CA GLY A 131 10.11 13.56 -3.22
C GLY A 131 9.66 14.72 -2.33
N PRO A 132 10.54 15.32 -1.52
CA PRO A 132 10.19 16.42 -0.61
C PRO A 132 9.57 17.66 -1.29
N GLY A 133 9.93 17.91 -2.55
CA GLY A 133 9.30 18.92 -3.42
C GLY A 133 8.52 18.29 -4.58
N GLY A 134 8.12 17.04 -4.43
CA GLY A 134 7.36 16.31 -5.43
C GLY A 134 5.92 16.82 -5.51
N MET A 135 5.33 16.72 -6.70
CA MET A 135 3.97 17.21 -6.96
C MET A 135 2.94 16.63 -5.98
N THR A 136 2.93 15.31 -5.75
CA THR A 136 1.93 14.70 -4.88
C THR A 136 2.25 14.85 -3.40
N GLU A 137 3.54 14.82 -3.04
CA GLU A 137 3.94 14.94 -1.64
C GLU A 137 3.62 16.33 -1.10
N GLN A 138 3.74 17.38 -1.92
CA GLN A 138 3.33 18.74 -1.54
C GLN A 138 1.83 18.81 -1.20
N ASP A 139 0.98 18.24 -2.05
CA ASP A 139 -0.47 18.19 -1.82
C ASP A 139 -0.82 17.42 -0.54
N ASP A 140 -0.15 16.27 -0.31
CA ASP A 140 -0.34 15.45 0.88
C ASP A 140 0.14 16.17 2.16
N MET A 141 1.31 16.83 2.11
CA MET A 141 1.84 17.61 3.23
C MET A 141 0.91 18.76 3.61
N GLU A 142 0.31 19.43 2.63
CA GLU A 142 -0.69 20.48 2.88
C GLU A 142 -1.88 19.89 3.66
N ASN A 143 -2.46 18.80 3.17
CA ASN A 143 -3.59 18.13 3.82
C ASN A 143 -3.28 17.72 5.27
N TRP A 144 -2.13 17.11 5.53
CA TRP A 144 -1.76 16.67 6.86
C TRP A 144 -1.58 17.84 7.83
N ASN A 145 -0.91 18.91 7.39
CA ASN A 145 -0.69 20.09 8.22
C ASN A 145 -2.00 20.80 8.58
N TYR A 146 -2.91 20.95 7.62
CA TYR A 146 -4.23 21.55 7.89
C TYR A 146 -5.10 20.66 8.78
N ALA A 147 -5.16 19.35 8.51
CA ALA A 147 -5.91 18.41 9.34
C ALA A 147 -5.39 18.40 10.78
N HIS A 148 -4.07 18.40 10.97
CA HIS A 148 -3.45 18.48 12.30
C HIS A 148 -3.81 19.79 13.01
N ALA A 149 -3.66 20.94 12.35
CA ALA A 149 -3.98 22.24 12.92
C ALA A 149 -5.47 22.33 13.32
N ALA A 150 -6.39 21.89 12.46
CA ALA A 150 -7.83 21.90 12.73
C ALA A 150 -8.21 20.97 13.90
N SER A 151 -7.59 19.79 13.99
CA SER A 151 -7.82 18.80 15.06
C SER A 151 -7.47 19.33 16.46
N ARG A 152 -6.66 20.38 16.55
CA ARG A 152 -6.27 21.00 17.83
C ARG A 152 -7.30 21.99 18.37
N GLY A 153 -8.40 22.24 17.67
CA GLY A 153 -9.47 23.09 18.16
C GLY A 153 -10.19 22.48 19.39
N THR A 154 -10.51 23.30 20.39
CA THR A 154 -11.24 22.87 21.60
C THR A 154 -12.60 22.25 21.29
N ILE A 155 -13.31 22.76 20.28
CA ILE A 155 -14.60 22.20 19.84
C ILE A 155 -14.38 20.94 19.01
N ALA A 156 -13.41 20.94 18.09
CA ALA A 156 -13.12 19.79 17.22
C ALA A 156 -12.84 18.52 18.04
N ARG A 157 -12.08 18.63 19.13
CA ARG A 157 -11.77 17.50 20.03
C ARG A 157 -12.96 16.90 20.78
N ARG A 158 -14.15 17.50 20.73
CA ARG A 158 -15.36 16.97 21.37
C ARG A 158 -16.07 15.91 20.54
N HIS A 159 -15.68 15.76 19.27
CA HIS A 159 -16.34 14.86 18.33
C HIS A 159 -15.34 13.86 17.74
N PRO A 160 -15.72 12.58 17.58
CA PRO A 160 -14.86 11.58 16.95
C PRO A 160 -14.80 11.78 15.43
N TYR A 161 -13.70 11.33 14.82
CA TYR A 161 -13.67 11.08 13.39
C TYR A 161 -14.56 9.89 13.03
N THR A 162 -15.22 9.97 11.88
CA THR A 162 -15.95 8.82 11.32
C THR A 162 -14.98 7.94 10.55
N TYR A 163 -15.07 6.63 10.79
CA TYR A 163 -14.42 5.59 9.98
C TYR A 163 -15.46 4.57 9.52
N ALA A 164 -16.64 5.06 9.10
CA ALA A 164 -17.80 4.23 8.79
C ALA A 164 -17.83 3.67 7.36
N GLN A 165 -16.94 4.14 6.47
CA GLN A 165 -16.99 3.75 5.07
C GLN A 165 -16.67 2.26 4.90
N GLY A 166 -17.59 1.54 4.26
CA GLY A 166 -17.45 0.10 3.99
C GLY A 166 -17.51 -0.79 5.24
N ILE A 167 -18.17 -0.35 6.31
CA ILE A 167 -18.47 -1.25 7.44
C ILE A 167 -19.36 -2.40 6.93
N GLY A 168 -19.07 -3.61 7.40
CA GLY A 168 -19.86 -4.81 7.11
C GLY A 168 -19.58 -5.46 5.74
N THR A 169 -18.69 -4.90 4.93
CA THR A 169 -18.38 -5.42 3.58
C THR A 169 -17.12 -6.29 3.53
N ALA A 170 -16.41 -6.44 4.64
CA ALA A 170 -15.18 -7.24 4.69
C ALA A 170 -15.48 -8.74 4.78
N VAL A 171 -14.67 -9.53 4.09
CA VAL A 171 -14.69 -11.00 4.12
C VAL A 171 -13.32 -11.52 4.59
N GLU A 172 -13.29 -12.70 5.18
CA GLU A 172 -12.03 -13.35 5.60
C GLU A 172 -11.52 -14.26 4.49
N ASN A 173 -10.21 -14.20 4.23
CA ASN A 173 -9.50 -15.04 3.27
C ASN A 173 -10.16 -15.06 1.89
N PHE A 174 -10.27 -13.89 1.27
CA PHE A 174 -10.90 -13.71 -0.05
C PHE A 174 -10.34 -14.66 -1.10
N GLU A 175 -11.22 -15.25 -1.91
CA GLU A 175 -10.87 -16.12 -3.02
C GLU A 175 -11.50 -15.63 -4.32
N TRP A 176 -10.68 -15.58 -5.38
CA TRP A 176 -11.17 -15.25 -6.71
C TRP A 176 -10.31 -15.89 -7.78
N GLN A 177 -10.96 -16.63 -8.69
CA GLN A 177 -10.31 -17.32 -9.82
C GLN A 177 -9.07 -18.11 -9.39
N GLY A 178 -9.25 -18.99 -8.40
CA GLY A 178 -8.21 -19.89 -7.88
C GLY A 178 -7.13 -19.21 -7.01
N MET A 179 -7.17 -17.88 -6.86
CA MET A 179 -6.21 -17.16 -6.01
C MET A 179 -6.82 -16.85 -4.65
N ARG A 180 -6.13 -17.27 -3.59
CA ARG A 180 -6.49 -16.97 -2.19
C ARG A 180 -5.67 -15.81 -1.64
N VAL A 181 -6.35 -14.81 -1.11
CA VAL A 181 -5.77 -13.63 -0.46
C VAL A 181 -6.09 -13.69 1.04
N PRO A 182 -5.09 -13.94 1.92
CA PRO A 182 -5.35 -14.15 3.34
C PRO A 182 -5.68 -12.84 4.08
N GLY A 183 -6.28 -13.01 5.26
CA GLY A 183 -6.63 -11.91 6.14
C GLY A 183 -8.01 -11.33 5.86
N ARG A 184 -8.25 -10.14 6.37
CA ARG A 184 -9.53 -9.44 6.26
C ARG A 184 -9.52 -8.54 5.04
N VAL A 185 -10.40 -8.82 4.09
CA VAL A 185 -10.35 -8.24 2.74
C VAL A 185 -11.65 -7.53 2.41
N VAL A 186 -11.57 -6.33 1.85
CA VAL A 186 -12.69 -5.63 1.22
C VAL A 186 -12.43 -5.54 -0.28
N ASP A 187 -13.35 -6.07 -1.09
CA ASP A 187 -13.35 -5.81 -2.53
C ASP A 187 -13.88 -4.39 -2.79
N ILE A 188 -12.98 -3.53 -3.25
CA ILE A 188 -13.25 -2.12 -3.58
C ILE A 188 -13.25 -1.88 -5.10
N THR A 189 -13.43 -2.92 -5.90
CA THR A 189 -13.44 -2.82 -7.37
C THR A 189 -14.50 -1.81 -7.83
N ASP A 190 -15.74 -1.95 -7.36
CA ASP A 190 -16.85 -1.08 -7.75
C ASP A 190 -16.96 0.18 -6.89
N VAL A 191 -16.82 0.03 -5.56
CA VAL A 191 -16.98 1.11 -4.57
C VAL A 191 -15.76 2.02 -4.45
N ARG A 192 -14.63 1.65 -5.06
CA ARG A 192 -13.36 2.40 -5.20
C ARG A 192 -12.54 2.64 -3.92
N SER A 193 -13.18 2.72 -2.76
CA SER A 193 -12.51 2.89 -1.46
C SER A 193 -13.32 2.32 -0.28
N SER A 194 -12.63 2.08 0.83
CA SER A 194 -13.19 1.75 2.14
C SER A 194 -12.23 2.18 3.25
N GLU A 195 -12.71 2.28 4.49
CA GLU A 195 -11.90 2.66 5.65
C GLU A 195 -11.50 1.46 6.53
N GLU A 196 -11.63 0.23 6.02
CA GLU A 196 -11.19 -0.97 6.76
C GLU A 196 -9.71 -0.92 7.16
N PRO A 197 -8.77 -0.47 6.30
CA PRO A 197 -7.38 -0.28 6.71
C PRO A 197 -7.19 0.71 7.86
N ALA A 198 -7.94 1.83 7.88
CA ALA A 198 -7.86 2.78 8.99
C ALA A 198 -8.38 2.16 10.29
N ARG A 199 -9.53 1.46 10.23
CA ARG A 199 -10.06 0.71 11.39
C ARG A 199 -9.08 -0.35 11.88
N ASN A 200 -8.39 -1.04 10.96
CA ASN A 200 -7.38 -2.04 11.29
C ASN A 200 -6.18 -1.43 12.03
N LEU A 201 -5.64 -0.32 11.51
CA LEU A 201 -4.56 0.44 12.16
C LEU A 201 -4.94 0.85 13.59
N TYR A 202 -6.08 1.52 13.76
CA TYR A 202 -6.49 2.05 15.07
C TYR A 202 -6.89 0.96 16.05
N ARG A 203 -7.48 -0.15 15.58
CA ARG A 203 -7.73 -1.33 16.43
C ARG A 203 -6.42 -1.90 16.96
N ARG A 204 -5.44 -2.13 16.07
CA ARG A 204 -4.15 -2.67 16.50
C ARG A 204 -3.39 -1.69 17.39
N TRP A 205 -3.44 -0.38 17.09
CA TRP A 205 -2.88 0.64 17.95
C TRP A 205 -3.50 0.60 19.36
N ALA A 206 -4.82 0.49 19.48
CA ALA A 206 -5.50 0.45 20.77
C ALA A 206 -5.11 -0.80 21.58
N GLU A 207 -4.99 -1.97 20.93
CA GLU A 207 -4.45 -3.18 21.56
C GLU A 207 -3.04 -2.94 22.11
N PHE A 208 -2.15 -2.31 21.34
CA PHE A 208 -0.80 -1.97 21.79
C PHE A 208 -0.77 -0.97 22.95
N MET A 209 -1.73 -0.04 23.03
CA MET A 209 -1.83 0.92 24.14
C MET A 209 -2.39 0.30 25.42
N GLN A 210 -3.09 -0.83 25.32
CA GLN A 210 -3.79 -1.48 26.44
C GLN A 210 -3.08 -2.73 26.95
N ALA A 211 -2.26 -3.37 26.12
CA ALA A 211 -1.58 -4.61 26.49
C ALA A 211 -0.47 -4.38 27.53
N ASP A 212 -0.42 -5.27 28.52
CA ASP A 212 0.64 -5.26 29.53
C ASP A 212 1.90 -6.01 29.04
N SER A 213 1.75 -6.85 28.00
CA SER A 213 2.81 -7.72 27.51
C SER A 213 2.75 -8.03 26.02
N TRP A 214 3.89 -8.44 25.45
CA TRP A 214 3.96 -8.94 24.08
C TRP A 214 3.20 -10.26 23.88
N ASP A 215 2.99 -11.04 24.93
CA ASP A 215 2.31 -12.33 24.83
C ASP A 215 0.80 -12.20 24.62
N GLU A 216 0.21 -11.08 25.04
CA GLU A 216 -1.16 -10.67 24.70
C GLU A 216 -1.25 -10.21 23.25
N LEU A 217 -0.23 -9.49 22.77
CA LEU A 217 -0.21 -8.93 21.42
C LEU A 217 0.11 -9.97 20.33
N MET A 218 0.95 -10.97 20.63
CA MET A 218 1.54 -11.87 19.62
C MET A 218 0.87 -13.26 19.60
N THR A 219 -0.45 -13.29 19.66
CA THR A 219 -1.27 -14.53 19.67
C THR A 219 -0.94 -15.46 18.49
N TRP A 220 -0.61 -14.91 17.32
CA TRP A 220 -0.22 -15.65 16.13
C TRP A 220 1.06 -16.49 16.31
N ARG A 221 1.97 -16.13 17.22
CA ARG A 221 3.16 -16.93 17.53
C ARG A 221 2.80 -18.21 18.30
N LYS A 222 1.81 -18.14 19.19
CA LYS A 222 1.32 -19.29 19.95
C LYS A 222 0.61 -20.27 19.03
N ASN A 223 -0.25 -19.75 18.15
CA ASN A 223 -0.96 -20.57 17.16
C ASN A 223 -0.01 -21.23 16.16
N ALA A 224 1.06 -20.54 15.73
CA ALA A 224 2.07 -21.11 14.83
C ALA A 224 2.90 -22.23 15.49
N ARG A 225 3.21 -22.11 16.79
CA ARG A 225 3.88 -23.18 17.55
C ARG A 225 2.97 -24.40 17.72
N ALA A 226 1.72 -24.19 18.12
CA ALA A 226 0.76 -25.28 18.27
C ALA A 226 0.40 -26.00 16.96
N ALA A 227 0.50 -25.33 15.81
CA ALA A 227 0.29 -25.94 14.49
C ALA A 227 1.53 -26.69 13.95
N ALA A 228 2.70 -26.50 14.58
CA ALA A 228 3.95 -27.17 14.22
C ALA A 228 4.27 -28.37 15.12
N GLU A 229 3.52 -28.55 16.21
CA GLU A 229 3.49 -29.72 17.09
C GLU A 229 2.43 -30.71 16.64
#